data_AF-A0A6B2XNQ5-F1
#
_entry.id   AF-A0A6B2XNQ5-F1
#
_cell.length_a   1.000
_cell.length_b   1.000
_cell.length_c   1.000
_cell.angle_alpha   90.00
_cell.angle_beta   90.00
_cell.angle_gamma   90.00
#
_symmetry.space_group_name_H-M   'P 1'
#
loop_
_entity.id
_entity.type
_entity.pdbx_description
1 polymer ?
#
loop_
_entity_poly.entity_id
_entity_poly.type
_entity_poly.pdbx_seq_one_letter_code
_entity_poly.pdbx_strand_id
1 'polypeptide(L)'
;TVRPGSVPHALGAGIGYVPEDRHRQGLVLGRSVAENATLTVTDQLGPYGTVLPSRTREFAQSMIDSLDIKTSGPGQSVSDLSGGNQQKVVIARALARKPRVLVAIRPTAGVDVKSKDSLLGVVRDVAD
;
A
#
# COMPACT_ATOMS: atom_id res chain seq x y z
N THR A 1 -21.38 6.50 -7.74
CA THR A 1 -21.28 7.77 -6.97
C THR A 1 -20.57 7.49 -5.66
N VAL A 2 -19.58 8.29 -5.27
CA VAL A 2 -18.87 8.10 -3.99
C VAL A 2 -19.79 8.51 -2.84
N ARG A 3 -19.97 7.65 -1.83
CA ARG A 3 -20.71 7.99 -0.61
C ARG A 3 -19.73 8.50 0.47
N PRO A 4 -19.91 9.72 1.01
CA PRO A 4 -19.07 10.23 2.08
C PRO A 4 -18.99 9.26 3.27
N GLY A 5 -17.81 9.11 3.86
CA GLY A 5 -17.58 8.24 5.04
C GLY A 5 -17.53 6.73 4.76
N SER A 6 -17.72 6.27 3.52
CA SER A 6 -17.70 4.84 3.19
C SER A 6 -16.43 4.44 2.44
N VAL A 7 -15.50 3.79 3.15
CA VAL A 7 -14.26 3.24 2.56
C VAL A 7 -14.54 2.27 1.41
N PRO A 8 -15.47 1.28 1.53
CA PRO A 8 -15.77 0.38 0.41
C PRO A 8 -16.27 1.10 -0.84
N HIS A 9 -17.09 2.17 -0.71
CA HIS A 9 -17.57 2.93 -1.86
C HIS A 9 -16.43 3.73 -2.51
N ALA A 10 -15.50 4.29 -1.73
CA ALA A 10 -14.33 4.99 -2.28
C ALA A 10 -13.42 4.03 -3.04
N LEU A 11 -13.12 2.86 -2.46
CA LEU A 11 -12.33 1.81 -3.10
C LEU A 11 -13.01 1.29 -4.38
N GLY A 12 -14.31 1.02 -4.33
CA GLY A 12 -15.10 0.58 -5.50
C GLY A 12 -15.22 1.64 -6.59
N ALA A 13 -15.12 2.93 -6.23
CA ALA A 13 -15.02 4.02 -7.19
C ALA A 13 -13.61 4.17 -7.79
N GLY A 14 -12.62 3.37 -7.36
CA GLY A 14 -11.25 3.42 -7.85
C GLY A 14 -10.43 4.57 -7.27
N ILE A 15 -10.70 4.97 -6.03
CA ILE A 15 -9.94 6.01 -5.32
C ILE A 15 -8.90 5.33 -4.41
N GLY A 16 -7.62 5.64 -4.64
CA GLY A 16 -6.50 5.30 -3.77
C GLY A 16 -6.18 6.45 -2.81
N TYR A 17 -5.67 6.12 -1.63
CA TYR A 17 -5.38 7.12 -0.60
C TYR A 17 -4.06 6.83 0.12
N VAL A 18 -3.17 7.83 0.16
CA VAL A 18 -1.95 7.85 0.98
C VAL A 18 -2.12 8.91 2.07
N PRO A 19 -2.23 8.50 3.35
CA PRO A 19 -2.42 9.43 4.46
C PRO A 19 -1.15 10.22 4.78
N GLU A 20 -1.36 11.32 5.49
CA GLU A 20 -0.30 12.17 6.03
C GLU A 20 0.52 11.47 7.12
N ASP A 21 -0.16 10.84 8.08
CA ASP A 21 0.46 10.11 9.17
C ASP A 21 0.38 8.61 8.89
N ARG A 22 1.48 8.05 8.38
CA ARG A 22 1.57 6.62 8.08
C ARG A 22 1.48 5.74 9.32
N HIS A 23 1.91 6.21 10.49
CA HIS A 23 1.94 5.36 11.70
C HIS A 23 0.55 5.26 12.33
N ARG A 24 -0.24 6.34 12.28
CA ARG A 24 -1.59 6.36 12.83
C ARG A 24 -2.67 5.92 11.84
N GLN A 25 -2.47 6.16 10.55
CA GLN A 25 -3.50 5.96 9.50
C GLN A 25 -3.02 5.06 8.36
N GLY A 26 -1.70 4.94 8.18
CA GLY A 26 -1.08 4.25 7.05
C GLY A 26 -0.74 2.79 7.30
N LEU A 27 -0.49 2.36 8.53
CA LEU A 27 0.09 1.05 8.83
C LEU A 27 -0.53 0.45 10.07
N VAL A 28 -0.59 -0.88 10.09
CA VAL A 28 -0.83 -1.68 11.28
C VAL A 28 0.52 -2.23 11.70
N LEU A 29 1.18 -1.56 12.64
CA LEU A 29 2.60 -1.79 12.93
C LEU A 29 2.94 -3.20 13.40
N GLY A 30 2.03 -3.87 14.11
CA GLY A 30 2.20 -5.25 14.58
C GLY A 30 1.87 -6.31 13.53
N ARG A 31 1.77 -5.94 12.25
CA ARG A 31 1.41 -6.83 11.14
C ARG A 31 2.50 -6.85 10.10
N SER A 32 2.50 -7.92 9.32
CA SER A 32 3.48 -8.14 8.27
C SER A 32 3.34 -7.15 7.11
N VAL A 33 4.39 -7.07 6.28
CA VAL A 33 4.36 -6.35 5.00
C VAL A 33 3.21 -6.83 4.14
N ALA A 34 3.01 -8.14 4.05
CA ALA A 34 1.95 -8.71 3.23
C ALA A 34 0.57 -8.27 3.70
N GLU A 35 0.28 -8.42 4.99
CA GLU A 35 -1.01 -8.02 5.55
C GLU A 35 -1.27 -6.53 5.29
N ASN A 36 -0.29 -5.67 5.58
CA ASN A 36 -0.42 -4.23 5.38
C ASN A 36 -0.65 -3.87 3.92
N ALA A 37 0.13 -4.44 3.00
CA ALA A 37 0.08 -4.07 1.60
C ALA A 37 -1.20 -4.55 0.92
N THR A 38 -1.84 -5.63 1.41
CA THR A 38 -3.06 -6.19 0.79
C THR A 38 -4.37 -5.79 1.48
N LEU A 39 -4.36 -4.97 2.53
CA LEU A 39 -5.57 -4.59 3.30
C LEU A 39 -6.71 -4.05 2.44
N THR A 40 -6.39 -3.40 1.31
CA THR A 40 -7.39 -2.80 0.43
C THR A 40 -7.97 -3.79 -0.58
N VAL A 41 -7.37 -4.97 -0.79
CA VAL A 41 -7.72 -5.93 -1.86
C VAL A 41 -8.16 -7.30 -1.33
N THR A 42 -8.66 -7.39 -0.10
CA THR A 42 -9.01 -8.67 0.55
C THR A 42 -10.03 -9.51 -0.23
N ASP A 43 -10.96 -8.86 -0.93
CA ASP A 43 -11.95 -9.46 -1.85
C ASP A 43 -11.32 -10.15 -3.08
N GLN A 44 -10.05 -9.88 -3.38
CA GLN A 44 -9.30 -10.47 -4.50
C GLN A 44 -8.40 -11.63 -4.06
N LEU A 45 -8.32 -11.92 -2.76
CA LEU A 45 -7.36 -12.88 -2.20
C LEU A 45 -7.93 -14.29 -1.99
N GLY A 46 -9.20 -14.54 -2.34
CA GLY A 46 -9.83 -15.84 -2.16
C GLY A 46 -11.28 -15.89 -2.69
N PRO A 47 -11.83 -17.09 -2.93
CA PRO A 47 -13.22 -17.23 -3.34
C PRO A 47 -14.18 -16.84 -2.21
N TYR A 48 -15.35 -16.34 -2.57
CA TYR A 48 -16.46 -16.05 -1.64
C TYR A 48 -16.07 -15.16 -0.43
N GLY A 49 -15.12 -14.23 -0.60
CA GLY A 49 -14.68 -13.32 0.46
C GLY A 49 -13.69 -13.92 1.46
N THR A 50 -13.14 -15.10 1.18
CA THR A 50 -12.02 -15.67 1.96
C THR A 50 -10.70 -15.01 1.59
N VAL A 51 -9.70 -15.11 2.48
CA VAL A 51 -8.33 -14.62 2.23
C VAL A 51 -7.38 -15.81 2.29
N LEU A 52 -6.75 -16.15 1.16
CA LEU A 52 -5.81 -17.25 1.08
C LEU A 52 -4.38 -16.77 1.39
N PRO A 53 -3.66 -17.38 2.36
CA PRO A 53 -2.30 -16.97 2.71
C PRO A 53 -1.30 -17.04 1.56
N SER A 54 -1.50 -17.93 0.59
CA SER A 54 -0.67 -18.00 -0.62
C SER A 54 -0.86 -16.78 -1.52
N ARG A 55 -2.12 -16.43 -1.84
CA ARG A 55 -2.44 -15.25 -2.66
C ARG A 55 -2.04 -13.95 -2.00
N THR A 56 -2.21 -13.83 -0.69
CA THR A 56 -1.72 -12.66 0.06
C THR A 56 -0.21 -12.50 -0.10
N ARG A 57 0.56 -13.59 0.02
CA ARG A 57 2.02 -13.56 -0.15
C ARG A 57 2.43 -13.27 -1.58
N GLU A 58 1.80 -13.88 -2.58
CA GLU A 58 2.08 -13.62 -4.00
C GLU A 58 1.80 -12.17 -4.38
N PHE A 59 0.64 -11.65 -3.97
CA PHE A 59 0.27 -10.27 -4.23
C PHE A 59 1.20 -9.28 -3.51
N ALA A 60 1.57 -9.58 -2.27
CA ALA A 60 2.54 -8.78 -1.55
C ALA A 60 3.92 -8.81 -2.20
N GLN A 61 4.37 -9.97 -2.69
CA GLN A 61 5.65 -10.12 -3.36
C GLN A 61 5.71 -9.25 -4.62
N SER A 62 4.66 -9.26 -5.45
CA SER A 62 4.63 -8.43 -6.66
C SER A 62 4.72 -6.93 -6.33
N MET A 63 4.10 -6.47 -5.25
CA MET A 63 4.24 -5.08 -4.80
C MET A 63 5.62 -4.78 -4.21
N ILE A 64 6.22 -5.72 -3.46
CA ILE A 64 7.59 -5.57 -2.94
C ILE A 64 8.57 -5.35 -4.09
N ASP A 65 8.44 -6.16 -5.14
CA ASP A 65 9.30 -6.09 -6.31
C ASP A 65 9.05 -4.80 -7.11
N SER A 66 7.77 -4.45 -7.35
CA SER A 66 7.40 -3.27 -8.13
C SER A 66 7.83 -1.94 -7.50
N LEU A 67 7.92 -1.89 -6.17
CA LEU A 67 8.23 -0.67 -5.41
C LEU A 67 9.64 -0.68 -4.82
N ASP A 68 10.40 -1.73 -5.09
CA ASP A 68 11.72 -1.97 -4.51
C ASP A 68 11.72 -1.82 -2.98
N ILE A 69 10.77 -2.49 -2.31
CA ILE A 69 10.66 -2.49 -0.85
C ILE A 69 11.80 -3.36 -0.30
N LYS A 70 12.72 -2.75 0.45
CA LYS A 70 13.79 -3.48 1.13
C LYS A 70 13.22 -4.17 2.36
N THR A 71 13.04 -5.48 2.25
CA THR A 71 12.49 -6.35 3.29
C THR A 71 13.11 -7.75 3.18
N SER A 72 13.12 -8.51 4.27
CA SER A 72 13.47 -9.95 4.26
C SER A 72 12.37 -10.82 3.65
N GLY A 73 11.19 -10.25 3.37
CA GLY A 73 10.12 -10.89 2.62
C GLY A 73 8.73 -10.46 3.10
N PRO A 74 7.66 -10.98 2.47
CA PRO A 74 6.29 -10.58 2.77
C PRO A 74 5.87 -10.79 4.23
N GLY A 75 6.51 -11.73 4.94
CA GLY A 75 6.23 -12.05 6.34
C GLY A 75 6.91 -11.13 7.36
N GLN A 76 7.86 -10.27 6.96
CA GLN A 76 8.53 -9.36 7.89
C GLN A 76 7.53 -8.38 8.51
N SER A 77 7.66 -8.06 9.79
CA SER A 77 6.87 -7.00 10.42
C SER A 77 7.16 -5.64 9.79
N VAL A 78 6.13 -4.83 9.55
CA VAL A 78 6.33 -3.47 9.02
C VAL A 78 7.01 -2.53 10.02
N SER A 79 6.90 -2.82 11.32
CA SER A 79 7.60 -2.08 12.38
C SER A 79 9.11 -2.08 12.21
N ASP A 80 9.66 -3.15 11.63
CA ASP A 80 11.09 -3.39 11.55
C ASP A 80 11.71 -2.77 10.29
N LEU A 81 10.88 -2.21 9.41
CA LEU A 81 11.31 -1.52 8.20
C LEU A 81 11.77 -0.10 8.50
N SER A 82 12.71 0.41 7.70
CA SER A 82 13.05 1.84 7.71
C SER A 82 11.84 2.69 7.32
N GLY A 83 11.83 3.96 7.73
CA GLY A 83 10.72 4.88 7.42
C GLY A 83 10.42 5.01 5.92
N GLY A 84 11.45 4.95 5.06
CA GLY A 84 11.29 4.91 3.60
C GLY A 84 10.56 3.67 3.11
N ASN A 85 10.91 2.48 3.61
CA ASN A 85 10.25 1.23 3.23
C ASN A 85 8.84 1.12 3.81
N GLN A 86 8.62 1.64 5.02
CA GLN A 86 7.28 1.82 5.57
C GLN A 86 6.41 2.68 4.65
N GLN A 87 6.94 3.79 4.14
CA GLN A 87 6.23 4.66 3.20
C GLN A 87 5.91 3.94 1.88
N LYS A 88 6.86 3.17 1.35
CA LYS A 88 6.64 2.33 0.16
C LYS A 88 5.52 1.32 0.38
N VAL A 89 5.41 0.69 1.55
CA VAL A 89 4.30 -0.23 1.88
C VAL A 89 2.94 0.48 1.89
N VAL A 90 2.87 1.71 2.42
CA VAL A 90 1.63 2.51 2.39
C VAL A 90 1.23 2.83 0.95
N ILE A 91 2.19 3.20 0.12
CA ILE A 91 1.97 3.48 -1.30
C ILE A 91 1.54 2.20 -2.04
N ALA A 92 2.18 1.07 -1.76
CA ALA A 92 1.79 -0.26 -2.26
C ALA A 92 0.31 -0.53 -2.03
N ARG A 93 -0.15 -0.35 -0.79
CA ARG A 93 -1.55 -0.56 -0.41
C ARG A 93 -2.49 0.38 -1.16
N ALA A 94 -2.11 1.64 -1.34
CA ALA A 94 -2.92 2.62 -2.06
C ALA A 94 -3.05 2.25 -3.55
N LEU A 95 -2.00 1.67 -4.13
CA LEU A 95 -1.91 1.27 -5.54
C LEU A 95 -2.43 -0.15 -5.80
N ALA A 96 -2.59 -0.99 -4.78
CA ALA A 96 -2.98 -2.39 -4.90
C ALA A 96 -4.25 -2.61 -5.74
N ARG A 97 -5.24 -1.72 -5.63
CA ARG A 97 -6.48 -1.79 -6.43
C ARG A 97 -6.39 -1.21 -7.85
N LYS A 98 -5.21 -0.75 -8.28
CA LYS A 98 -5.02 0.01 -9.52
C LYS A 98 -6.00 1.20 -9.59
N PRO A 99 -5.91 2.14 -8.64
CA PRO A 99 -6.86 3.24 -8.56
C PRO A 99 -6.79 4.12 -9.81
N ARG A 100 -7.94 4.68 -10.22
CA ARG A 100 -8.04 5.67 -11.30
C ARG A 100 -7.66 7.07 -10.83
N VAL A 101 -7.77 7.32 -9.51
CA VAL A 101 -7.42 8.57 -8.87
C VAL A 101 -6.69 8.25 -7.58
N LEU A 102 -5.50 8.84 -7.40
CA LEU A 102 -4.72 8.72 -6.17
C LEU A 102 -4.72 10.05 -5.43
N VAL A 103 -5.21 10.03 -4.19
CA VAL A 103 -5.10 11.17 -3.27
C VAL A 103 -3.93 10.93 -2.33
N ALA A 104 -2.90 11.76 -2.39
CA ALA A 104 -1.70 11.61 -1.58
C ALA A 104 -1.41 12.86 -0.76
N ILE A 105 -1.45 12.74 0.57
CA ILE A 105 -1.18 13.84 1.49
C ILE A 105 0.24 13.71 2.01
N ARG A 106 1.09 14.70 1.71
CA ARG A 106 2.52 14.73 2.08
C ARG A 106 3.23 13.36 1.88
N PRO A 107 3.14 12.73 0.69
CA PRO A 107 3.59 11.34 0.47
C PRO A 107 5.10 11.13 0.65
N THR A 108 5.87 12.22 0.68
CA THR A 108 7.32 12.22 0.88
C THR A 108 7.73 12.68 2.28
N ALA A 109 6.81 12.72 3.25
CA ALA A 109 7.11 13.13 4.62
C ALA A 109 7.95 12.07 5.36
N GLY A 110 9.08 12.48 5.93
CA GLY A 110 9.92 11.61 6.74
C GLY A 110 10.67 10.52 5.94
N VAL A 111 10.87 10.74 4.63
CA VAL A 111 11.77 9.94 3.79
C VAL A 111 12.97 10.78 3.35
N ASP A 112 14.13 10.14 3.20
CA ASP A 112 15.35 10.78 2.72
C ASP A 112 15.23 11.21 1.24
N VAL A 113 16.10 12.12 0.80
CA VAL A 113 16.05 12.73 -0.54
C VAL A 113 16.08 11.67 -1.65
N LYS A 114 16.92 10.63 -1.52
CA LYS A 114 17.05 9.58 -2.54
C LYS A 114 15.79 8.72 -2.62
N SER A 115 15.15 8.46 -1.48
CA SER A 115 13.87 7.74 -1.42
C SER A 115 12.70 8.55 -2.00
N LYS A 116 12.75 9.89 -2.00
CA LYS A 116 11.69 10.73 -2.58
C LYS A 116 11.53 10.52 -4.08
N ASP A 117 12.63 10.53 -4.82
CA ASP A 117 12.60 10.41 -6.27
C ASP A 117 12.09 9.05 -6.71
N SER A 118 12.50 7.98 -6.01
CA SER A 118 11.97 6.63 -6.23
C SER A 118 10.45 6.56 -5.98
N LEU A 119 9.96 7.18 -4.90
CA LEU A 119 8.53 7.19 -4.60
C LEU A 119 7.70 8.01 -5.59
N LEU A 120 8.21 9.15 -6.03
CA LEU A 120 7.55 9.99 -7.03
C LEU A 120 7.56 9.34 -8.41
N GLY A 121 8.63 8.61 -8.77
CA GLY A 121 8.70 7.82 -10.00
C GLY A 121 7.59 6.80 -10.08
N VAL A 122 7.42 5.98 -9.04
CA VAL A 122 6.32 5.00 -8.94
C VAL A 122 4.95 5.66 -9.15
N VAL A 123 4.70 6.79 -8.50
CA VAL A 123 3.40 7.46 -8.59
C VAL A 123 3.16 7.98 -10.00
N ARG A 124 4.21 8.43 -10.70
CA ARG A 124 4.13 8.85 -12.11
C ARG A 124 3.85 7.68 -13.03
N ASP A 125 4.56 6.56 -12.86
CA ASP A 125 4.37 5.36 -13.69
C ASP A 125 2.95 4.78 -13.60
N VAL A 126 2.22 5.05 -12.51
CA VAL A 126 0.81 4.64 -12.36
C VAL A 126 -0.17 5.74 -12.80
N ALA A 127 0.28 6.98 -12.93
CA ALA A 127 -0.52 8.10 -13.41
C ALA A 127 -0.54 8.22 -14.94
N ASP A 128 0.51 7.74 -15.61
CA ASP A 128 0.64 7.65 -17.08
C ASP A 128 -0.01 6.37 -17.64
#